data_AF-A0A4Y6JKY8-F1
#
_entry.id   AF-A0A4Y6JKY8-F1
#
_cell.length_a   1.000
_cell.length_b   1.000
_cell.length_c   1.000
_cell.angle_alpha   90.00
_cell.angle_beta   90.00
_cell.angle_gamma   90.00
#
_symmetry.space_group_name_H-M   'P 1'
#
loop_
_entity.id
_entity.type
_entity.pdbx_description
1 polymer ?
#
loop_
_entity_poly.entity_id
_entity_poly.type
_entity_poly.pdbx_seq_one_letter_code
_entity_poly.pdbx_strand_id
1 'polypeptide(L)' 'KASAQKDILIKVLDDGITKLNEAQKSLLVSSQSFNNASGKLLALDSQLTNDFSEKSSFSSHR' A
#
# COMPACT_ATOMS: atom_id res chain seq x y z
N LYS A 1 -40.94 0.92 -19.14
CA LYS A 1 -39.66 0.21 -19.37
C LYS A 1 -38.46 1.16 -19.28
N ALA A 2 -38.42 2.24 -20.08
CA ALA A 2 -37.31 3.21 -20.06
C ALA A 2 -37.08 3.92 -18.70
N SER A 3 -38.14 4.25 -17.95
CA SER A 3 -37.99 4.87 -16.62
C SER A 3 -37.23 3.98 -15.63
N ALA A 4 -37.63 2.71 -15.51
CA ALA A 4 -36.95 1.76 -14.62
C ALA A 4 -35.48 1.52 -15.02
N GLN A 5 -35.18 1.51 -16.32
CA GLN A 5 -33.80 1.41 -16.80
C GLN A 5 -32.98 2.64 -16.39
N LYS A 6 -33.56 3.84 -16.48
CA LYS A 6 -32.93 5.08 -16.01
C LYS A 6 -32.65 5.03 -14.50
N ASP A 7 -33.61 4.57 -13.72
CA ASP A 7 -33.47 4.48 -12.25
C ASP A 7 -32.38 3.50 -11.83
N ILE A 8 -32.29 2.34 -12.51
CA ILE A 8 -31.21 1.38 -12.32
C ILE A 8 -29.86 2.01 -12.65
N LEU A 9 -29.76 2.74 -13.77
CA LEU A 9 -28.51 3.35 -14.19
C LEU A 9 -28.03 4.41 -13.19
N ILE A 10 -28.94 5.25 -12.70
CA ILE A 10 -28.66 6.22 -11.64
C ILE A 10 -28.17 5.49 -10.40
N LYS A 11 -28.84 4.41 -9.99
CA LYS A 11 -28.45 3.67 -8.79
C LYS A 11 -27.07 3.03 -8.90
N VAL A 12 -26.73 2.48 -10.07
CA VAL A 12 -25.40 1.89 -10.33
C VAL A 12 -24.32 2.94 -10.27
N LEU A 13 -24.55 4.13 -10.84
CA LEU A 13 -23.57 5.22 -10.81
C LEU A 13 -23.39 5.76 -9.39
N ASP A 14 -24.48 5.97 -8.65
CA ASP A 14 -24.48 6.45 -7.27
C ASP A 14 -23.78 5.47 -6.31
N ASP A 15 -24.12 4.18 -6.41
CA ASP A 15 -23.45 3.15 -5.61
C ASP A 15 -21.98 3.00 -6.06
N GLY A 16 -21.69 3.08 -7.36
CA GLY A 16 -20.33 3.07 -7.90
C GLY A 16 -19.47 4.17 -7.28
N ILE A 17 -19.95 5.42 -7.26
CA ILE A 17 -19.25 6.55 -6.62
C ILE A 17 -19.01 6.26 -5.15
N THR A 18 -20.04 5.80 -4.43
CA THR A 18 -19.95 5.51 -2.99
C THR A 18 -18.91 4.42 -2.70
N LYS A 19 -18.98 3.29 -3.40
CA LYS A 19 -18.08 2.15 -3.20
C LYS A 19 -16.65 2.48 -3.60
N LEU A 20 -16.45 3.21 -4.69
CA LEU A 20 -15.12 3.60 -5.14
C LEU A 20 -14.47 4.59 -4.16
N ASN A 21 -15.23 5.53 -3.59
CA ASN A 21 -14.71 6.45 -2.58
C ASN A 21 -14.23 5.72 -1.32
N GLU A 22 -14.98 4.71 -0.85
CA GLU A 22 -14.53 3.88 0.29
C GLU A 22 -13.30 3.04 -0.08
N ALA A 23 -13.28 2.44 -1.28
CA ALA A 23 -12.13 1.66 -1.75
C ALA A 23 -10.86 2.52 -1.87
N GLN A 24 -10.97 3.79 -2.29
CA GLN A 24 -9.84 4.71 -2.36
C GLN A 24 -9.22 5.00 -0.99
N LYS A 25 -10.02 5.09 0.08
CA LYS A 25 -9.49 5.26 1.44
C LYS A 25 -8.63 4.06 1.86
N SER A 26 -9.12 2.84 1.61
CA SER A 26 -8.35 1.62 1.89
C SER A 26 -7.09 1.54 1.04
N LEU A 27 -7.17 1.91 -0.24
CA LEU A 27 -6.02 1.94 -1.15
C LEU A 27 -4.96 2.95 -0.69
N LEU A 28 -5.37 4.12 -0.22
CA LEU A 28 -4.46 5.14 0.31
C LEU A 28 -3.69 4.62 1.52
N VAL A 29 -4.38 4.01 2.50
CA VAL A 29 -3.74 3.42 3.67
C VAL A 29 -2.76 2.32 3.25
N SER A 30 -3.17 1.45 2.31
CA SER A 30 -2.30 0.42 1.77
C SER A 30 -1.03 1.00 1.12
N SER A 31 -1.18 2.05 0.30
CA SER A 31 -0.05 2.75 -0.32
C SER A 31 0.90 3.34 0.72
N GLN A 32 0.38 3.92 1.80
CA GLN A 32 1.20 4.47 2.89
C GLN A 32 1.96 3.36 3.62
N SER A 33 1.33 2.20 3.87
CA SER A 33 2.00 1.03 4.46
C SER A 33 3.12 0.51 3.56
N PHE A 34 2.88 0.38 2.25
CA PHE A 34 3.93 0.00 1.30
C PHE A 34 5.10 0.98 1.27
N ASN A 35 4.81 2.28 1.26
CA ASN A 35 5.86 3.30 1.28
C ASN A 35 6.71 3.23 2.55
N ASN A 36 6.08 3.06 3.73
CA ASN A 36 6.80 2.88 4.99
C ASN A 36 7.65 1.60 4.99
N ALA A 37 7.09 0.48 4.51
CA ALA A 37 7.83 -0.77 4.39
C ALA A 37 9.05 -0.64 3.47
N SER A 38 8.89 0.05 2.34
CA SER A 38 9.99 0.36 1.41
C SER A 38 11.12 1.11 2.11
N GLY A 39 10.80 2.18 2.86
CA GLY A 39 11.80 2.92 3.64
C GLY A 39 12.53 2.05 4.67
N LYS A 40 11.81 1.16 5.36
CA LYS A 40 12.40 0.21 6.31
C LYS A 40 13.32 -0.81 5.63
N LEU A 41 12.95 -1.30 4.46
CA LEU A 41 13.78 -2.25 3.69
C LEU A 41 15.08 -1.59 3.21
N LEU A 42 15.02 -0.34 2.75
CA LEU A 42 16.23 0.42 2.38
C LEU A 42 17.17 0.64 3.57
N ALA A 43 16.62 0.98 4.74
CA ALA A 43 17.40 1.12 5.96
C ALA A 43 17.99 -0.23 6.42
N LEU A 44 17.21 -1.32 6.31
CA LEU A 44 17.66 -2.66 6.63
C LEU A 44 18.80 -3.13 5.73
N ASP A 45 18.72 -2.86 4.42
CA ASP A 45 19.78 -3.19 3.47
C ASP A 45 21.12 -2.54 3.85
N SER A 46 21.08 -1.25 4.22
CA SER A 46 22.25 -0.53 4.74
C SER A 46 22.77 -1.14 6.04
N GLN A 47 21.87 -1.51 6.95
CA GLN A 47 22.24 -2.15 8.23
C GLN A 47 22.91 -3.50 8.00
N LEU A 48 22.33 -4.36 7.17
CA LEU A 48 22.88 -5.68 6.87
C LEU A 48 24.20 -5.58 6.12
N THR A 49 24.35 -4.63 5.19
CA THR A 49 25.63 -4.36 4.52
C THR A 49 26.73 -4.01 5.52
N ASN A 50 26.43 -3.18 6.51
CA ASN A 50 27.38 -2.84 7.57
C ASN A 50 27.67 -4.04 8.47
N ASP A 51 26.64 -4.71 8.98
CA ASP A 51 26.76 -5.82 9.92
C ASP A 51 27.48 -7.02 9.31
N PHE A 52 27.33 -7.27 8.00
CA PHE A 52 28.00 -8.35 7.31
C PHE A 52 29.28 -7.94 6.57
N SER A 53 29.71 -6.68 6.71
CA SER A 53 31.05 -6.30 6.25
C SER A 53 32.10 -7.02 7.11
N GLU A 54 33.18 -7.51 6.51
CA GLU A 54 34.23 -8.29 7.21
C GLU A 54 34.88 -7.53 8.37
N LYS A 55 34.82 -6.20 8.34
CA LYS A 55 35.39 -5.32 9.36
C LYS A 55 34.41 -4.98 10.48
N SER A 56 33.16 -5.43 10.38
CA SER A 56 32.15 -5.17 11.40
C SER A 56 32.44 -5.99 12.65
N SER A 57 32.09 -5.42 13.81
CA SER A 57 32.15 -6.16 15.07
C SER A 57 31.21 -7.38 15.06
N PHE A 58 30.09 -7.30 14.36
CA PHE A 58 29.14 -8.41 14.24
C PHE A 58 29.73 -9.61 13.48
N SER A 59 30.37 -9.37 12.34
CA SER A 59 31.05 -10.41 11.55
C SER A 59 32.28 -10.98 12.26
N SER A 60 32.92 -10.19 13.13
CA SER A 60 34.12 -10.62 13.87
C SER A 60 33.83 -11.59 15.03
N HIS A 61 32.56 -11.70 15.45
CA HIS A 61 32.11 -12.63 16.50
C HIS A 61 31.45 -13.90 15.95
N ARG A 62 31.45 -14.08 14.63
CA ARG A 62 30.98 -15.28 13.92
C ARG A 62 32.17 -16.15 13.53
#